data_AF-A0A7V4D042-F1
#
_entry.id   AF-A0A7V4D042-F1
#
_cell.length_a   1.000
_cell.length_b   1.000
_cell.length_c   1.000
_cell.angle_alpha   90.00
_cell.angle_beta   90.00
_cell.angle_gamma   90.00
#
_symmetry.space_group_name_H-M   'P 1'
#
loop_
_entity.id
_entity.type
_entity.pdbx_description
1 polymer ?
#
loop_
_entity_poly.entity_id
_entity_poly.type
_entity_poly.pdbx_seq_one_letter_code
_entity_poly.pdbx_strand_id
1 'polypeptide(L)'
;MAAPVVLTVGHSTRTLDALIGLLRRHGVELLADVRTIPRSRRHPHFAGDALRDSLPAAGIRYDHLEALGGLRRSRPDSVNLAWQDASFRGYADHMQTAGFEDGVARLLELARHERTAVMCAEAVPWRCHRSLLADALVARGVPVAHIVGEGEAQPHRLTPWARVERGRVTYPALA
;
A
#
# COMPACT_ATOMS: atom_id res chain seq x y z
N MET A 1 15.23 -10.14 -16.32
CA MET A 1 14.43 -10.61 -15.16
C MET A 1 13.12 -9.85 -15.18
N ALA A 2 11.98 -10.52 -14.96
CA ALA A 2 10.71 -9.82 -14.83
C ALA A 2 10.73 -8.91 -13.59
N ALA A 3 10.11 -7.73 -13.67
CA ALA A 3 10.00 -6.83 -12.53
C ALA A 3 9.25 -7.54 -11.37
N PRO A 4 9.67 -7.35 -10.11
CA PRO A 4 9.00 -7.97 -8.98
C PRO A 4 7.55 -7.48 -8.89
N VAL A 5 6.62 -8.39 -8.64
CA VAL A 5 5.20 -8.05 -8.40
C VAL A 5 5.05 -7.68 -6.93
N VAL A 6 4.54 -6.48 -6.65
CA VAL A 6 4.17 -6.08 -5.29
C VAL A 6 2.73 -6.48 -5.02
N LEU A 7 2.50 -7.22 -3.95
CA LEU A 7 1.15 -7.57 -3.52
C LEU A 7 0.60 -6.48 -2.59
N THR A 8 -0.72 -6.41 -2.45
CA THR A 8 -1.32 -5.57 -1.40
C THR A 8 -2.38 -6.35 -0.64
N VAL A 9 -2.58 -6.03 0.64
CA VAL A 9 -3.59 -6.64 1.50
C VAL A 9 -4.17 -5.61 2.46
N GLY A 10 -5.42 -5.81 2.87
CA GLY A 10 -6.05 -5.02 3.92
C GLY A 10 -6.35 -5.90 5.12
N HIS A 11 -5.91 -5.55 6.32
CA HIS A 11 -6.19 -6.39 7.48
C HIS A 11 -7.69 -6.37 7.87
N SER A 12 -8.39 -5.25 7.66
CA SER A 12 -9.81 -5.08 7.98
C SER A 12 -10.10 -5.56 9.41
N THR A 13 -11.19 -6.31 9.59
CA THR A 13 -11.60 -6.94 10.84
C THR A 13 -11.21 -8.43 10.90
N ARG A 14 -10.24 -8.87 10.09
CA ARG A 14 -9.80 -10.27 10.05
C ARG A 14 -9.19 -10.69 11.38
N THR A 15 -9.21 -12.00 11.64
CA THR A 15 -8.31 -12.58 12.65
C THR A 15 -6.87 -12.53 12.13
N LEU A 16 -5.90 -12.64 13.04
CA LEU A 16 -4.49 -12.76 12.67
C LEU A 16 -4.24 -13.98 11.78
N ASP A 17 -4.81 -15.13 12.14
CA ASP A 17 -4.68 -16.38 11.37
C ASP A 17 -5.24 -16.26 9.95
N ALA A 18 -6.36 -15.56 9.79
CA ALA A 18 -6.94 -15.31 8.48
C ALA A 18 -6.02 -14.42 7.62
N LEU A 19 -5.37 -13.40 8.21
CA LEU A 19 -4.37 -12.60 7.50
C LEU A 19 -3.16 -13.47 7.12
N ILE A 20 -2.59 -14.22 8.06
CA ILE A 20 -1.44 -15.11 7.81
C ILE A 20 -1.77 -16.14 6.72
N GLY A 21 -2.96 -16.73 6.75
CA GLY A 21 -3.43 -17.66 5.73
C GLY A 21 -3.46 -17.04 4.33
N LEU A 22 -3.94 -15.79 4.21
CA LEU A 22 -3.88 -15.05 2.95
C LEU A 22 -2.44 -14.81 2.49
N LEU A 23 -1.57 -14.33 3.38
CA LEU A 23 -0.17 -14.06 3.07
C LEU A 23 0.56 -15.32 2.58
N ARG A 24 0.40 -16.44 3.29
CA ARG A 24 1.00 -17.73 2.93
C ARG A 24 0.49 -18.28 1.61
N ARG A 25 -0.82 -18.22 1.37
CA ARG A 25 -1.42 -18.66 0.09
C ARG A 25 -0.83 -17.93 -1.11
N HIS A 26 -0.45 -16.67 -0.94
CA HIS A 26 0.20 -15.89 -1.97
C HIS A 26 1.73 -15.89 -1.89
N GLY A 27 2.34 -16.72 -1.04
CA GLY A 27 3.79 -16.84 -0.90
C GLY A 27 4.48 -15.57 -0.39
N VAL A 28 3.77 -14.73 0.38
CA VAL A 28 4.35 -13.50 0.93
C VAL A 28 5.38 -13.85 2.00
N GLU A 29 6.57 -13.29 1.85
CA GLU A 29 7.70 -13.43 2.78
C GLU A 29 7.88 -12.16 3.63
N LEU A 30 7.46 -11.01 3.11
CA LEU A 30 7.52 -9.72 3.79
C LEU A 30 6.15 -9.03 3.80
N LEU A 31 5.69 -8.62 4.98
CA LEU A 31 4.59 -7.68 5.14
C LEU A 31 5.12 -6.27 5.42
N ALA A 32 4.99 -5.39 4.42
CA ALA A 32 5.31 -3.97 4.53
C ALA A 32 4.07 -3.18 4.98
N ASP A 33 4.05 -2.75 6.23
CA ASP A 33 2.97 -1.96 6.79
C ASP A 33 3.10 -0.49 6.36
N VAL A 34 2.08 0.03 5.68
CA VAL A 34 2.04 1.43 5.21
C VAL A 34 0.97 2.23 5.93
N ARG A 35 0.57 1.81 7.15
CA ARG A 35 -0.27 2.63 8.03
C ARG A 35 0.60 3.69 8.68
N THR A 36 0.14 4.94 8.70
CA THR A 36 0.86 6.00 9.43
C THR A 36 0.96 5.68 10.92
N ILE A 37 -0.11 5.12 11.50
CA ILE A 37 -0.16 4.73 12.90
C ILE A 37 -0.62 3.26 12.95
N PRO A 38 0.31 2.29 13.07
CA PRO A 38 -0.02 0.87 13.15
C PRO A 38 -0.47 0.50 14.57
N ARG A 39 -1.51 1.18 15.08
CA ARG A 39 -2.12 0.88 16.39
C ARG A 39 -3.62 0.77 16.24
N SER A 40 -4.23 -0.15 16.98
CA SER A 40 -5.68 -0.31 17.01
C SER A 40 -6.14 -0.85 18.35
N ARG A 41 -7.03 -0.10 19.02
CA ARG A 41 -7.66 -0.56 20.26
C ARG A 41 -8.68 -1.68 20.00
N ARG A 42 -9.33 -1.65 18.84
CA ARG A 42 -10.37 -2.63 18.45
C ARG A 42 -9.77 -3.94 17.95
N HIS A 43 -8.60 -3.88 17.32
CA HIS A 43 -7.90 -5.03 16.74
C HIS A 43 -6.43 -5.02 17.19
N PRO A 44 -6.15 -5.28 18.47
CA PRO A 44 -4.81 -5.18 19.05
C PRO A 44 -3.79 -6.14 18.41
N HIS A 45 -4.25 -7.27 17.85
CA HIS A 45 -3.41 -8.21 17.08
C HIS A 45 -2.88 -7.63 15.76
N PHE A 46 -3.41 -6.49 15.32
CA PHE A 46 -2.86 -5.71 14.20
C PHE A 46 -2.06 -4.49 14.66
N ALA A 47 -1.73 -4.34 15.94
CA ALA A 47 -0.71 -3.38 16.36
C ALA A 47 0.66 -3.77 15.77
N GLY A 48 1.49 -2.78 15.47
CA GLY A 48 2.81 -3.01 14.85
C GLY A 48 3.69 -3.96 15.66
N ASP A 49 3.73 -3.79 16.99
CA ASP A 49 4.50 -4.66 17.89
C ASP A 49 3.94 -6.10 17.88
N ALA A 50 2.62 -6.25 17.97
CA ALA A 50 1.97 -7.57 17.90
C ALA A 50 2.26 -8.29 16.57
N LEU A 51 2.27 -7.55 15.45
CA LEU A 51 2.62 -8.11 14.14
C LEU A 51 4.09 -8.49 14.05
N ARG A 52 4.99 -7.64 14.59
CA ARG A 52 6.42 -7.91 14.66
C ARG A 52 6.72 -9.18 15.44
N ASP A 53 5.98 -9.44 16.50
CA ASP A 53 6.16 -10.63 17.34
C ASP A 53 5.53 -11.89 16.71
N SER A 54 4.37 -11.75 16.08
CA SER A 54 3.58 -12.90 15.64
C SER A 54 3.94 -13.42 14.24
N LEU A 55 4.28 -12.54 13.30
CA LEU A 55 4.55 -12.92 11.90
C LEU A 55 5.82 -13.77 11.71
N PRO A 56 6.91 -13.61 12.49
CA PRO A 56 8.10 -14.46 12.34
C PRO A 56 7.82 -15.95 12.57
N ALA A 57 6.93 -16.30 13.51
CA ALA A 57 6.49 -17.69 13.71
C ALA A 57 5.77 -18.26 12.48
N ALA A 58 5.24 -17.39 11.62
CA ALA A 58 4.64 -17.77 10.36
C ALA A 58 5.63 -17.84 9.17
N GLY A 59 6.90 -17.48 9.39
CA GLY A 59 7.91 -17.32 8.34
C GLY A 59 7.80 -16.00 7.57
N ILE A 60 7.11 -15.00 8.13
CA ILE A 60 6.84 -13.72 7.46
C ILE A 60 7.54 -12.61 8.23
N ARG A 61 8.39 -11.85 7.54
CA ARG A 61 9.04 -10.66 8.10
C ARG A 61 8.06 -9.49 8.14
N TYR A 62 8.20 -8.63 9.14
CA TYR A 62 7.42 -7.40 9.29
C TYR A 62 8.34 -6.18 9.17
N ASP A 63 7.96 -5.23 8.31
CA ASP A 63 8.64 -3.93 8.20
C ASP A 63 7.59 -2.80 8.17
N HIS A 64 7.89 -1.66 8.77
CA HIS A 64 6.97 -0.51 8.84
C HIS A 64 7.51 0.64 8.00
N LEU A 65 6.79 1.00 6.94
CA LEU A 65 7.16 2.04 6.00
C LEU A 65 6.28 3.28 6.21
N GLU A 66 6.52 4.01 7.31
CA GLU A 66 5.74 5.20 7.69
C GLU A 66 5.72 6.29 6.60
N ALA A 67 6.80 6.40 5.83
CA ALA A 67 6.90 7.31 4.69
C ALA A 67 5.77 7.10 3.66
N LEU A 68 5.24 5.89 3.54
CA LEU A 68 4.13 5.53 2.65
C LEU A 68 2.75 5.59 3.33
N GLY A 69 2.71 6.12 4.56
CA GLY A 69 1.52 6.30 5.41
C GLY A 69 0.40 7.13 4.79
N GLY A 70 -0.85 6.64 4.91
CA GLY A 70 -2.04 7.25 4.34
C GLY A 70 -2.56 8.54 5.01
N LEU A 71 -2.23 8.78 6.29
CA LEU A 71 -2.70 9.96 7.02
C LEU A 71 -1.90 11.19 6.59
N ARG A 72 -2.44 11.93 5.62
CA ARG A 72 -1.85 13.11 4.99
C ARG A 72 -2.91 14.20 4.83
N ARG A 73 -2.49 15.47 4.87
CA ARG A 73 -3.38 16.63 4.66
C ARG A 73 -3.19 17.17 3.26
N SER A 74 -4.28 17.49 2.58
CA SER A 74 -4.24 18.17 1.29
C SER A 74 -3.66 19.57 1.42
N ARG A 75 -2.93 19.98 0.39
CA ARG A 75 -2.38 21.33 0.29
C ARG A 75 -3.38 22.28 -0.37
N PRO A 76 -3.40 23.58 -0.02
CA PRO A 76 -4.29 24.56 -0.66
C PRO A 76 -4.06 24.68 -2.19
N ASP A 77 -2.83 24.47 -2.63
CA ASP A 77 -2.36 24.53 -4.02
C ASP A 77 -2.30 23.14 -4.67
N SER A 78 -3.08 22.17 -4.18
CA SER A 78 -3.11 20.80 -4.70
C SER A 78 -3.43 20.77 -6.19
N VAL A 79 -2.57 20.11 -6.97
CA VAL A 79 -2.83 19.79 -8.38
C VAL A 79 -3.76 18.59 -8.54
N ASN A 80 -4.05 17.86 -7.46
CA ASN A 80 -4.79 16.59 -7.47
C ASN A 80 -6.31 16.81 -7.31
N LEU A 81 -6.85 17.73 -8.10
CA LEU A 81 -8.18 18.28 -7.93
C LEU A 81 -9.33 17.31 -8.26
N ALA A 82 -9.08 16.22 -8.99
CA ALA A 82 -10.10 15.19 -9.25
C ALA A 82 -10.53 14.42 -7.99
N TRP A 83 -9.68 14.36 -6.95
CA TRP A 83 -10.02 13.70 -5.69
C TRP A 83 -10.88 14.59 -4.79
N GLN A 84 -12.20 14.43 -4.83
CA GLN A 84 -13.11 15.21 -3.97
C GLN A 84 -12.86 14.96 -2.47
N ASP A 85 -12.50 13.73 -2.09
CA ASP A 85 -12.12 13.39 -0.71
C ASP A 85 -10.77 14.00 -0.34
N ALA A 86 -10.73 14.75 0.76
CA ALA A 86 -9.54 15.46 1.23
C ALA A 86 -8.40 14.53 1.66
N SER A 87 -8.70 13.31 2.12
CA SER A 87 -7.68 12.33 2.53
C SER A 87 -6.98 11.74 1.31
N PHE A 88 -7.74 11.36 0.28
CA PHE A 88 -7.18 10.90 -0.99
C PHE A 88 -6.35 12.00 -1.67
N ARG A 89 -6.87 13.23 -1.71
CA ARG A 89 -6.12 14.39 -2.21
C ARG A 89 -4.84 14.62 -1.42
N GLY A 90 -4.90 14.57 -0.09
CA GLY A 90 -3.74 14.71 0.78
C GLY A 90 -2.68 13.64 0.54
N TYR A 91 -3.08 12.39 0.30
CA TYR A 91 -2.13 11.35 -0.07
C TYR A 91 -1.53 11.58 -1.46
N ALA A 92 -2.34 11.99 -2.44
CA ALA A 92 -1.85 12.32 -3.78
C ALA A 92 -0.87 13.52 -3.79
N ASP A 93 -1.06 14.49 -2.91
CA ASP A 93 -0.11 15.59 -2.69
C ASP A 93 1.18 15.09 -2.04
N HIS A 94 1.06 14.18 -1.06
CA HIS A 94 2.21 13.53 -0.43
C HIS A 94 3.05 12.73 -1.43
N MET A 95 2.41 12.08 -2.40
CA MET A 95 3.10 11.39 -3.51
C MET A 95 4.03 12.30 -4.32
N GLN A 96 3.89 13.62 -4.20
CA GLN A 96 4.75 14.58 -4.88
C GLN A 96 6.04 14.92 -4.12
N THR A 97 6.24 14.37 -2.92
CA THR A 97 7.34 14.72 -2.02
C THR A 97 8.53 13.77 -2.14
N ALA A 98 9.73 14.25 -1.76
CA ALA A 98 10.92 13.41 -1.69
C ALA A 98 10.76 12.24 -0.70
N GLY A 99 10.13 12.47 0.46
CA GLY A 99 9.89 11.41 1.44
C GLY A 99 9.00 10.27 0.93
N PHE A 100 8.06 10.56 0.02
CA PHE A 100 7.32 9.50 -0.66
C PHE A 100 8.22 8.69 -1.62
N GLU A 101 9.05 9.38 -2.41
CA GLU A 101 10.00 8.74 -3.32
C GLU A 101 10.99 7.83 -2.56
N ASP A 102 11.51 8.29 -1.43
CA ASP A 102 12.39 7.50 -0.55
C ASP A 102 11.67 6.26 -0.01
N GLY A 103 10.40 6.41 0.38
CA GLY A 103 9.55 5.30 0.81
C GLY A 103 9.32 4.27 -0.29
N VAL A 104 9.07 4.72 -1.52
CA VAL A 104 8.92 3.84 -2.69
C VAL A 104 10.24 3.14 -3.00
N ALA A 105 11.37 3.85 -2.99
CA ALA A 105 12.69 3.27 -3.21
C ALA A 105 12.99 2.17 -2.17
N ARG A 106 12.69 2.41 -0.89
CA ARG A 106 12.83 1.41 0.16
C ARG A 106 11.93 0.20 -0.08
N LEU A 107 10.65 0.41 -0.42
CA LEU A 107 9.73 -0.68 -0.73
C LEU A 107 10.23 -1.53 -1.91
N LEU A 108 10.71 -0.90 -2.98
CA LEU A 108 11.22 -1.59 -4.15
C LEU A 108 12.50 -2.38 -3.85
N GLU A 109 13.40 -1.83 -3.03
CA GLU A 109 14.58 -2.57 -2.61
C GLU A 109 14.19 -3.83 -1.82
N LEU A 110 13.21 -3.73 -0.92
CA LEU A 110 12.68 -4.90 -0.20
C LEU A 110 12.06 -5.94 -1.16
N ALA A 111 11.24 -5.47 -2.11
CA ALA A 111 10.57 -6.32 -3.09
C ALA A 111 11.52 -7.00 -4.09
N ARG A 112 12.78 -6.55 -4.19
CA ARG A 112 13.81 -7.22 -5.00
C ARG A 112 14.34 -8.49 -4.36
N HIS A 113 14.31 -8.59 -3.03
CA HIS A 113 14.87 -9.73 -2.29
C HIS A 113 13.78 -10.70 -1.82
N GLU A 114 12.59 -10.19 -1.50
CA GLU A 114 11.52 -10.96 -0.89
C GLU A 114 10.17 -10.66 -1.54
N ARG A 115 9.32 -11.68 -1.63
CA ARG A 115 7.95 -11.52 -2.09
C ARG A 115 7.15 -10.68 -1.09
N THR A 116 6.91 -9.43 -1.47
CA THR A 116 6.42 -8.39 -0.56
C THR A 116 4.94 -8.11 -0.76
N ALA A 117 4.19 -8.01 0.35
CA ALA A 117 2.84 -7.45 0.38
C ALA A 117 2.80 -6.15 1.19
N VAL A 118 2.18 -5.12 0.63
CA VAL A 118 1.89 -3.86 1.30
C VAL A 118 0.55 -3.93 2.03
N MET A 119 0.52 -3.54 3.30
CA MET A 119 -0.68 -3.63 4.15
C MET A 119 -1.24 -2.27 4.59
N CYS A 120 -2.57 -2.14 4.53
CA CYS A 120 -3.34 -1.08 5.18
C CYS A 120 -4.49 -1.64 6.04
N ALA A 121 -5.35 -0.77 6.59
CA ALA A 121 -6.49 -1.17 7.40
C ALA A 121 -7.72 -1.58 6.58
N GLU A 122 -7.99 -0.94 5.44
CA GLU A 122 -9.23 -1.13 4.67
C GLU A 122 -9.23 -2.44 3.87
N ALA A 123 -10.35 -3.18 3.91
CA ALA A 123 -10.50 -4.47 3.22
C ALA A 123 -10.23 -4.39 1.71
N VAL A 124 -10.69 -3.32 1.07
CA VAL A 124 -10.66 -3.13 -0.38
C VAL A 124 -9.77 -1.95 -0.77
N PRO A 125 -8.96 -2.05 -1.83
CA PRO A 125 -7.95 -1.05 -2.16
C PRO A 125 -8.53 0.29 -2.62
N TRP A 126 -9.68 0.30 -3.31
CA TRP A 126 -10.31 1.52 -3.83
C TRP A 126 -10.94 2.43 -2.75
N ARG A 127 -10.86 2.05 -1.48
CA ARG A 127 -11.33 2.86 -0.34
C ARG A 127 -10.20 3.38 0.55
N CYS A 128 -8.95 3.21 0.15
CA CYS A 128 -7.81 3.70 0.91
C CYS A 128 -6.62 4.09 0.04
N HIS A 129 -5.61 4.67 0.70
CA HIS A 129 -4.39 5.19 0.07
C HIS A 129 -3.55 4.13 -0.66
N ARG A 130 -3.71 2.83 -0.33
CA ARG A 130 -2.94 1.78 -1.00
C ARG A 130 -3.25 1.67 -2.50
N SER A 131 -4.42 2.12 -2.94
CA SER A 131 -4.72 2.23 -4.39
C SER A 131 -3.83 3.27 -5.07
N LEU A 132 -3.63 4.43 -4.45
CA LEU A 132 -2.76 5.49 -4.97
C LEU A 132 -1.28 5.11 -4.92
N LEU A 133 -0.86 4.35 -3.91
CA LEU A 133 0.47 3.73 -3.90
C LEU A 133 0.62 2.71 -5.04
N ALA A 134 -0.42 1.91 -5.31
CA ALA A 134 -0.41 0.97 -6.41
C ALA A 134 -0.34 1.68 -7.78
N ASP A 135 -1.05 2.81 -7.95
CA ASP A 135 -0.93 3.68 -9.12
C ASP A 135 0.53 4.12 -9.31
N ALA A 136 1.18 4.57 -8.23
CA ALA A 136 2.57 5.03 -8.25
C ALA A 136 3.56 3.93 -8.65
N LEU A 137 3.35 2.70 -8.19
CA LEU A 137 4.19 1.55 -8.52
C LEU A 137 3.99 1.12 -9.98
N VAL A 138 2.74 1.02 -10.44
CA VAL A 138 2.43 0.67 -11.83
C VAL A 138 2.95 1.73 -12.81
N ALA A 139 2.85 3.01 -12.46
CA ALA A 139 3.43 4.11 -13.24
C ALA A 139 4.96 4.01 -13.37
N ARG A 140 5.64 3.33 -12.44
CA ARG A 140 7.09 3.04 -12.45
C ARG A 140 7.40 1.68 -13.12
N GLY A 141 6.42 1.03 -13.74
CA GLY A 141 6.59 -0.27 -14.40
C GLY A 141 6.63 -1.47 -13.45
N VAL A 142 6.22 -1.29 -12.19
CA VAL A 142 6.17 -2.37 -11.17
C VAL A 142 4.75 -2.91 -11.11
N PRO A 143 4.51 -4.17 -11.51
CA PRO A 143 3.16 -4.75 -11.44
C PRO A 143 2.68 -4.84 -9.99
N VAL A 144 1.40 -4.54 -9.78
CA VAL A 144 0.75 -4.67 -8.47
C VAL A 144 -0.46 -5.59 -8.57
N ALA A 145 -0.67 -6.43 -7.56
CA ALA A 145 -1.89 -7.24 -7.44
C ALA A 145 -2.48 -7.19 -6.02
N HIS A 146 -3.80 -7.22 -5.92
CA HIS A 146 -4.55 -7.04 -4.68
C HIS A 146 -5.09 -8.37 -4.14
N ILE A 147 -4.67 -8.71 -2.92
CA ILE A 147 -5.23 -9.79 -2.12
C ILE A 147 -6.46 -9.23 -1.39
N VAL A 148 -7.64 -9.60 -1.87
CA VAL A 148 -8.93 -9.17 -1.29
C VAL A 148 -9.58 -10.30 -0.48
N GLY A 149 -9.33 -11.54 -0.84
CA GLY A 149 -9.88 -12.75 -0.23
C GLY A 149 -9.03 -13.97 -0.59
N GLU A 150 -9.58 -15.17 -0.46
CA GLU A 150 -8.84 -16.42 -0.66
C GLU A 150 -8.60 -16.81 -2.12
N GLY A 151 -9.27 -16.12 -3.05
CA GLY A 151 -9.09 -16.31 -4.49
C GLY A 151 -7.80 -15.67 -5.03
N GLU A 152 -7.68 -15.64 -6.36
CA GLU A 152 -6.53 -15.04 -7.02
C GLU A 152 -6.39 -13.55 -6.71
N ALA A 153 -5.13 -13.09 -6.62
CA ALA A 153 -4.83 -11.68 -6.44
C ALA A 153 -5.19 -10.91 -7.72
N GLN A 154 -5.95 -9.83 -7.59
CA GLN A 154 -6.47 -9.09 -8.73
C GLN A 154 -5.46 -8.04 -9.21
N PRO A 155 -5.06 -8.01 -10.49
CA PRO A 155 -4.14 -7.00 -11.00
C PRO A 155 -4.67 -5.58 -10.78
N HIS A 156 -3.80 -4.70 -10.31
CA HIS A 156 -4.11 -3.28 -10.21
C HIS A 156 -4.23 -2.67 -11.60
N ARG A 157 -5.23 -1.82 -11.80
CA ARG A 157 -5.36 -0.98 -12.98
C ARG A 157 -5.24 0.46 -12.55
N LEU A 158 -4.46 1.21 -13.30
CA LEU A 158 -4.25 2.63 -13.06
C LEU A 158 -5.62 3.34 -12.98
N THR A 159 -5.78 4.22 -11.98
CA THR A 159 -6.96 5.07 -11.85
C THR A 159 -7.24 5.78 -13.19
N PRO A 160 -8.46 5.70 -13.76
CA PRO A 160 -8.70 6.09 -15.16
C PRO A 160 -8.36 7.54 -15.51
N TRP A 161 -8.46 8.45 -14.54
CA TRP A 161 -8.15 9.88 -14.69
C TRP A 161 -6.77 10.26 -14.15
N ALA A 162 -5.94 9.28 -13.77
CA ALA A 162 -4.56 9.54 -13.40
C ALA A 162 -3.75 9.98 -14.63
N ARG A 163 -2.88 10.98 -14.43
CA ARG A 163 -1.87 11.38 -15.41
C ARG A 163 -0.50 10.93 -14.94
N VAL A 164 0.23 10.27 -15.84
CA VAL A 164 1.58 9.77 -15.58
C VAL A 164 2.57 10.56 -16.40
N GLU A 165 3.54 11.18 -15.73
CA GLU A 165 4.69 11.83 -16.37
C GLU A 165 5.97 11.34 -15.69
N ARG A 166 6.88 10.72 -16.45
CA ARG A 166 8.17 10.19 -15.94
C ARG A 166 8.02 9.32 -14.67
N GLY A 167 6.98 8.49 -14.60
CA GLY A 167 6.68 7.61 -13.46
C GLY A 167 6.01 8.29 -12.26
N ARG A 168 5.78 9.60 -12.31
CA ARG A 168 5.04 10.36 -11.30
C ARG A 168 3.56 10.44 -11.68
N VAL A 169 2.69 10.24 -10.70
CA VAL A 169 1.24 10.23 -10.88
C VAL A 169 0.62 11.50 -10.30
N THR A 170 -0.27 12.13 -11.05
CA THR A 170 -1.12 13.24 -10.59
C THR A 170 -2.58 12.99 -10.99
N TYR A 171 -3.51 13.69 -10.35
CA TYR A 171 -4.96 13.54 -10.58
C TYR A 171 -5.62 14.91 -10.80
N PRO A 172 -5.31 15.60 -11.92
CA PRO A 172 -5.83 16.94 -12.18
C PRO A 172 -7.35 16.94 -12.35
N ALA A 173 -7.97 18.12 -12.20
CA ALA A 173 -9.41 18.29 -12.41
C ALA A 173 -9.85 17.67 -13.75
N LEU A 174 -11.01 17.02 -13.73
CA LEU A 174 -11.65 16.57 -14.96
C LEU A 174 -12.08 17.82 -15.74
N ALA A 175 -11.79 17.82 -17.05
CA ALA A 175 -12.22 18.87 -17.97
C ALA A 175 -13.73 18.80 -18.22
#